data_AF-A0A6A4NT58-F1
#
_entry.id   AF-A0A6A4NT58-F1
#
_cell.length_a   1.000
_cell.length_b   1.000
_cell.length_c   1.000
_cell.angle_alpha   90.00
_cell.angle_beta   90.00
_cell.angle_gamma   90.00
#
_symmetry.space_group_name_H-M   'P 1'
#
loop_
_entity.id
_entity.type
_entity.pdbx_description
1 polymer ?
#
loop_
_entity_poly.entity_id
_entity_poly.type
_entity_poly.pdbx_seq_one_letter_code
_entity_poly.pdbx_strand_id
1 'polypeptide(L)'
;MAEEHRCQQAPEGHRLCANNCGFFGSPATMNLCSKCFRDIQSNEQEQAKTKSTIQSALSSSATTTTTTTVESLPVTVDSIPQSLLLNSPEIEASDSVSASVLSGSAGPVFVPVQSNRCATCRKRVGLTGFKCRCGVTFCGTHRYPEKHGCGFDFKSVGREEIARANPVIKAEKLEKI
;
A
#
# COMPACT_ATOMS: atom_id res chain seq x y z
N MET A 1 2.61 -6.78 46.29
CA MET A 1 2.16 -5.69 45.43
C MET A 1 2.40 -6.10 43.98
N ALA A 2 1.38 -6.64 43.32
CA ALA A 2 1.39 -6.87 41.89
C ALA A 2 -0.03 -6.56 41.42
N GLU A 3 -0.23 -5.31 41.04
CA GLU A 3 -1.53 -4.79 40.61
C GLU A 3 -1.80 -5.28 39.19
N GLU A 4 -2.75 -6.20 39.09
CA GLU A 4 -3.21 -6.77 37.83
C GLU A 4 -3.94 -5.68 37.04
N HIS A 5 -3.25 -5.04 36.09
CA HIS A 5 -3.88 -4.19 35.08
C HIS A 5 -4.74 -5.06 34.15
N ARG A 6 -5.94 -5.35 34.61
CA ARG A 6 -7.02 -5.96 33.86
C ARG A 6 -7.36 -5.04 32.69
N CYS A 7 -6.88 -5.36 31.50
CA CYS A 7 -7.39 -4.81 30.24
C CYS A 7 -8.86 -5.24 30.05
N GLN A 8 -9.78 -4.58 30.76
CA GLN A 8 -11.18 -4.57 30.39
C GLN A 8 -11.34 -3.57 29.25
N GLN A 9 -11.17 -4.03 28.01
CA GLN A 9 -11.80 -3.37 26.88
C GLN A 9 -12.60 -4.43 26.13
N ALA A 10 -13.91 -4.32 26.32
CA ALA A 10 -14.94 -5.08 25.63
C ALA A 10 -14.72 -5.05 24.11
N PRO A 11 -15.23 -6.05 23.37
CA PRO A 11 -15.05 -6.14 21.92
C PRO A 11 -15.95 -5.10 21.24
N GLU A 12 -15.52 -3.83 21.22
CA GLU A 12 -16.09 -2.84 20.32
C GLU A 12 -15.72 -3.26 18.90
N GLY A 13 -16.64 -4.02 18.28
CA GLY A 13 -16.49 -4.54 16.94
C GLY A 13 -16.02 -3.46 15.98
N HIS A 14 -15.12 -3.87 15.08
CA HIS A 14 -14.54 -3.09 14.00
C HIS A 14 -15.51 -2.03 13.42
N ARG A 15 -15.48 -0.80 13.96
CA ARG A 15 -16.29 0.31 13.44
C ARG A 15 -15.61 0.89 12.21
N LEU A 16 -16.38 1.06 11.14
CA LEU A 16 -15.90 1.75 9.95
C LEU A 16 -15.68 3.24 10.25
N CYS A 17 -14.75 3.83 9.51
CA CYS A 17 -14.45 5.25 9.59
C CYS A 17 -15.73 6.08 9.39
N ALA A 18 -15.96 7.08 10.24
CA ALA A 18 -17.12 7.97 10.15
C ALA A 18 -17.26 8.68 8.79
N ASN A 19 -16.15 8.87 8.05
CA ASN A 19 -16.16 9.41 6.69
C ASN A 19 -16.45 8.35 5.61
N ASN A 20 -16.85 7.13 5.99
CA ASN A 20 -17.20 6.02 5.09
C ASN A 20 -16.13 5.68 4.04
N CYS A 21 -14.84 5.88 4.36
CA CYS A 21 -13.74 5.68 3.44
C CYS A 21 -13.32 4.20 3.23
N GLY A 22 -14.04 3.25 3.84
CA GLY A 22 -13.76 1.81 3.75
C GLY A 22 -12.61 1.31 4.65
N PHE A 23 -12.10 2.13 5.56
CA PHE A 23 -11.11 1.73 6.58
C PHE A 23 -11.70 1.84 7.99
N PHE A 24 -11.12 1.14 8.97
CA PHE A 24 -11.60 1.13 10.35
C PHE A 24 -11.23 2.42 11.11
N GLY A 25 -12.17 2.96 11.88
CA GLY A 25 -11.97 4.11 12.75
C GLY A 25 -11.66 3.67 14.16
N SER A 26 -10.84 4.44 14.89
CA SER A 26 -10.61 4.19 16.31
C SER A 26 -11.44 5.16 17.17
N PRO A 27 -11.98 4.72 18.33
CA PRO A 27 -12.67 5.63 19.26
C PRO A 27 -11.78 6.80 19.72
N ALA A 28 -10.46 6.55 19.84
CA ALA A 28 -9.47 7.57 20.19
C ALA A 28 -9.35 8.71 19.16
N THR A 29 -9.68 8.44 17.89
CA THR A 29 -9.65 9.41 16.78
C THR A 29 -11.05 9.79 16.31
N MET A 30 -12.04 9.83 17.21
CA MET A 30 -13.43 10.13 16.90
C MET A 30 -14.03 9.22 15.82
N ASN A 31 -13.67 7.93 15.83
CA ASN A 31 -14.04 6.95 14.81
C ASN A 31 -13.54 7.30 13.40
N LEU A 32 -12.47 8.08 13.24
CA LEU A 32 -11.83 8.30 11.94
C LEU A 32 -10.64 7.36 11.72
N CYS A 33 -10.41 6.98 10.47
CA CYS A 33 -9.17 6.31 10.09
C CYS A 33 -7.98 7.27 10.20
N SER A 34 -6.77 6.71 10.27
CA SER A 34 -5.53 7.49 10.37
C SER A 34 -5.35 8.52 9.24
N LYS A 35 -5.88 8.24 8.04
CA LYS A 35 -5.84 9.16 6.91
C LYS A 35 -6.84 10.29 7.07
N CYS A 36 -8.12 9.99 7.22
CA CYS A 36 -9.16 11.00 7.38
C CYS A 36 -8.93 11.87 8.63
N PHE A 37 -8.40 11.30 9.71
CA PHE A 37 -8.10 12.08 10.92
C PHE A 37 -6.99 13.11 10.67
N ARG A 38 -5.96 12.76 9.88
CA ARG A 38 -4.93 13.71 9.44
C ARG A 38 -5.50 14.77 8.52
N ASP A 39 -6.37 14.38 7.58
CA ASP A 39 -7.01 15.29 6.63
C ASP A 39 -7.90 16.32 7.34
N ILE A 40 -8.66 15.90 8.37
CA ILE A 40 -9.43 16.82 9.20
C ILE A 40 -8.50 17.76 9.98
N GLN A 41 -7.45 17.24 10.63
CA GLN A 41 -6.51 18.10 11.36
C GLN A 41 -5.82 19.13 10.45
N SER A 42 -5.43 18.76 9.23
CA SER A 42 -4.86 19.71 8.27
C SER A 42 -5.89 20.75 7.85
N ASN A 43 -7.14 20.35 7.57
CA ASN A 43 -8.20 21.27 7.21
C ASN A 43 -8.58 22.22 8.36
N GLU A 44 -8.58 21.75 9.61
CA GLU A 44 -8.82 22.60 10.80
C GLU A 44 -7.70 23.63 10.98
N GLN A 45 -6.44 23.25 10.74
CA GLN A 45 -5.31 24.19 10.78
C GLN A 45 -5.39 25.24 9.66
N GLU A 46 -5.79 24.84 8.45
CA GLU A 46 -5.99 25.78 7.33
C GLU A 46 -7.17 26.71 7.57
N GLN A 47 -8.27 26.20 8.13
CA GLN A 47 -9.41 27.02 8.54
C GLN A 47 -9.06 27.97 9.67
N ALA A 48 -8.24 27.56 10.64
CA ALA A 48 -7.75 28.43 11.70
C ALA A 48 -6.86 29.57 11.15
N LYS A 49 -5.98 29.26 10.18
CA LYS A 49 -5.10 30.25 9.52
C LYS A 49 -5.88 31.24 8.65
N THR A 50 -6.85 30.76 7.88
CA THR A 50 -7.71 31.62 7.04
C THR A 50 -8.67 32.46 7.88
N LYS A 51 -9.22 31.91 8.98
CA LYS A 51 -10.05 32.65 9.94
C LYS A 51 -9.26 33.74 10.69
N SER A 52 -7.99 33.50 11.01
CA SER A 52 -7.07 34.50 11.59
C SER A 52 -6.71 35.60 10.58
N THR A 53 -6.57 35.26 9.29
CA THR A 53 -6.31 36.23 8.22
C THR A 53 -7.54 37.11 7.94
N ILE A 54 -8.75 36.54 7.99
CA ILE A 54 -10.00 37.28 7.82
C ILE A 54 -10.29 38.17 9.05
N GLN A 55 -9.99 37.72 10.28
CA GLN A 55 -10.08 38.58 11.48
C GLN A 55 -9.12 39.78 11.44
N SER A 56 -7.95 39.65 10.80
CA SER A 56 -7.00 40.76 10.63
C SER A 56 -7.44 41.77 9.55
N ALA A 57 -8.31 41.37 8.62
CA ALA A 57 -8.88 42.24 7.60
C ALA A 57 -10.15 42.99 8.07
N LEU A 58 -10.77 42.57 9.19
CA LEU A 58 -12.04 43.11 9.70
C LEU A 58 -11.89 44.23 10.75
N SER A 59 -10.67 44.67 11.06
CA SER A 59 -10.43 45.92 11.80
C SER A 59 -10.45 47.17 10.90
N SER A 60 -10.82 47.03 9.63
CA SER A 60 -11.06 48.16 8.73
C SER A 60 -12.35 47.95 7.97
N SER A 61 -13.28 48.86 8.24
CA SER A 61 -14.54 49.14 7.54
C SER A 61 -15.80 48.45 8.08
N ALA A 62 -16.53 49.25 8.87
CA ALA A 62 -17.94 49.09 9.17
C ALA A 62 -18.82 49.59 7.99
N THR A 63 -20.13 49.28 8.09
CA THR A 63 -21.32 49.79 7.35
C THR A 63 -21.49 49.30 5.90
N THR A 64 -22.65 48.84 5.40
CA THR A 64 -24.06 49.01 5.81
C THR A 64 -24.97 47.95 5.13
N THR A 65 -26.09 47.68 5.80
CA THR A 65 -27.38 47.01 5.45
C THR A 65 -27.91 47.09 4.00
N THR A 66 -28.62 46.04 3.53
CA THR A 66 -30.11 45.97 3.35
C THR A 66 -30.62 44.70 2.60
N THR A 67 -31.55 43.95 3.23
CA THR A 67 -32.82 43.29 2.77
C THR A 67 -32.97 42.76 1.33
N THR A 68 -33.43 41.52 1.04
CA THR A 68 -34.85 41.04 0.89
C THR A 68 -34.84 39.53 0.47
N THR A 69 -35.41 38.57 1.21
CA THR A 69 -36.74 37.87 1.12
C THR A 69 -37.08 37.01 -0.12
N VAL A 70 -37.71 35.85 0.18
CA VAL A 70 -38.57 34.89 -0.59
C VAL A 70 -37.87 33.69 -1.28
N GLU A 71 -38.04 32.43 -0.81
CA GLU A 71 -39.14 31.46 -1.09
C GLU A 71 -38.88 30.69 -2.42
N SER A 72 -38.67 29.37 -2.52
CA SER A 72 -39.62 28.27 -2.30
C SER A 72 -38.99 26.91 -2.75
N LEU A 73 -39.41 25.79 -2.12
CA LEU A 73 -39.44 24.41 -2.66
C LEU A 73 -40.83 24.19 -3.32
N PRO A 74 -41.10 23.26 -4.29
CA PRO A 74 -41.08 21.78 -4.04
C PRO A 74 -40.95 20.77 -5.23
N VAL A 75 -40.46 19.57 -4.89
CA VAL A 75 -40.95 18.18 -5.18
C VAL A 75 -41.47 17.78 -6.59
N THR A 76 -40.92 16.67 -7.15
CA THR A 76 -41.62 15.43 -7.64
C THR A 76 -40.57 14.39 -8.12
N VAL A 77 -40.45 13.19 -7.51
CA VAL A 77 -41.11 11.89 -7.78
C VAL A 77 -40.85 11.34 -9.19
N ASP A 78 -40.08 10.24 -9.33
CA ASP A 78 -40.55 8.96 -9.91
C ASP A 78 -39.48 7.82 -9.89
N SER A 79 -39.92 6.66 -9.37
CA SER A 79 -39.72 5.27 -9.86
C SER A 79 -38.36 4.50 -9.87
N ILE A 80 -38.38 3.49 -8.97
CA ILE A 80 -37.78 2.13 -8.83
C ILE A 80 -37.83 1.27 -10.14
N PRO A 81 -37.31 0.00 -10.27
CA PRO A 81 -36.53 -0.87 -9.35
C PRO A 81 -35.44 -1.86 -9.89
N GLN A 82 -34.69 -2.43 -8.93
CA GLN A 82 -34.23 -3.85 -8.76
C GLN A 82 -33.16 -4.51 -9.66
N SER A 83 -32.14 -5.09 -9.00
CA SER A 83 -31.79 -6.54 -9.05
C SER A 83 -30.64 -6.83 -8.06
N LEU A 84 -30.89 -7.55 -6.96
CA LEU A 84 -30.68 -8.99 -6.72
C LEU A 84 -29.23 -9.44 -6.49
N LEU A 85 -28.96 -9.66 -5.19
CA LEU A 85 -28.34 -10.82 -4.53
C LEU A 85 -26.85 -11.20 -4.71
N LEU A 86 -26.28 -11.45 -3.52
CA LEU A 86 -25.35 -12.52 -3.14
C LEU A 86 -23.91 -12.50 -3.70
N ASN A 87 -22.94 -12.23 -2.83
CA ASN A 87 -22.04 -13.28 -2.32
C ASN A 87 -20.97 -12.73 -1.35
N SER A 88 -20.84 -13.41 -0.20
CA SER A 88 -19.68 -13.35 0.71
C SER A 88 -18.50 -14.12 0.07
N PRO A 89 -17.23 -13.82 0.42
CA PRO A 89 -16.66 -14.51 1.58
C PRO A 89 -15.69 -13.67 2.45
N GLU A 90 -15.71 -13.99 3.74
CA GLU A 90 -14.62 -13.84 4.71
C GLU A 90 -13.29 -14.36 4.15
N ILE A 91 -12.21 -13.59 4.32
CA ILE A 91 -10.87 -14.15 4.54
C ILE A 91 -10.15 -13.27 5.57
N GLU A 92 -10.07 -13.84 6.77
CA GLU A 92 -9.09 -13.60 7.83
C GLU A 92 -7.65 -13.58 7.29
N ALA A 93 -6.85 -12.58 7.64
CA ALA A 93 -5.40 -12.78 7.83
C ALA A 93 -4.76 -11.60 8.57
N SER A 94 -4.29 -11.94 9.76
CA SER A 94 -3.60 -11.15 10.75
C SER A 94 -2.26 -10.58 10.25
N ASP A 95 -2.00 -9.33 10.62
CA ASP A 95 -0.68 -8.69 10.61
C ASP A 95 0.07 -9.09 11.89
N SER A 96 1.38 -9.35 11.83
CA SER A 96 2.33 -9.25 12.97
C SER A 96 3.76 -9.63 12.58
N VAL A 97 4.60 -8.60 12.43
CA VAL A 97 5.94 -8.33 13.06
C VAL A 97 6.96 -9.48 13.25
N SER A 98 8.28 -9.29 13.29
CA SER A 98 9.29 -8.32 12.85
C SER A 98 10.65 -8.89 13.30
N ALA A 99 11.70 -8.48 12.60
CA ALA A 99 13.07 -8.25 13.09
C ALA A 99 13.94 -9.43 13.58
N SER A 100 15.12 -9.54 12.98
CA SER A 100 16.38 -9.56 13.74
C SER A 100 17.50 -8.94 12.90
N VAL A 101 18.11 -7.93 13.50
CA VAL A 101 19.24 -7.10 13.06
C VAL A 101 20.49 -7.53 13.81
N LEU A 102 21.63 -7.70 13.14
CA LEU A 102 23.01 -7.51 13.64
C LEU A 102 23.89 -7.23 12.39
N SER A 103 24.16 -5.97 12.01
CA SER A 103 25.25 -5.05 12.43
C SER A 103 26.60 -5.29 11.74
N GLY A 104 27.11 -4.26 11.05
CA GLY A 104 28.52 -4.16 10.65
C GLY A 104 28.84 -3.34 9.39
N SER A 105 29.21 -2.07 9.59
CA SER A 105 30.11 -1.24 8.77
C SER A 105 29.54 -0.03 8.01
N ALA A 106 30.25 1.08 8.21
CA ALA A 106 29.90 2.45 7.88
C ALA A 106 30.24 2.81 6.43
N GLY A 107 29.25 3.37 5.73
CA GLY A 107 29.37 4.08 4.46
C GLY A 107 27.97 4.52 4.00
N PRO A 108 27.78 5.69 3.38
CA PRO A 108 26.50 6.06 2.80
C PRO A 108 26.35 5.29 1.48
N VAL A 109 26.07 3.99 1.59
CA VAL A 109 25.65 3.19 0.46
C VAL A 109 24.20 3.58 0.21
N PHE A 110 23.94 4.23 -0.92
CA PHE A 110 22.59 4.42 -1.43
C PHE A 110 22.06 3.03 -1.78
N VAL A 111 21.53 2.31 -0.81
CA VAL A 111 20.93 0.98 -1.03
C VAL A 111 19.63 1.25 -1.76
N PRO A 112 19.49 0.90 -3.05
CA PRO A 112 18.22 1.06 -3.74
C PRO A 112 17.22 0.16 -3.02
N VAL A 113 16.24 0.77 -2.36
CA VAL A 113 15.16 0.07 -1.67
C VAL A 113 14.42 -0.74 -2.73
N GLN A 114 14.71 -2.04 -2.74
CA GLN A 114 14.18 -2.95 -3.74
C GLN A 114 12.66 -2.97 -3.58
N SER A 115 11.93 -2.52 -4.60
CA SER A 115 10.49 -2.44 -4.52
C SER A 115 9.91 -3.85 -4.39
N ASN A 116 9.21 -4.13 -3.29
CA ASN A 116 8.51 -5.40 -3.04
C ASN A 116 7.22 -5.51 -3.87
N ARG A 117 7.28 -5.17 -5.15
CA ARG A 117 6.17 -5.21 -6.11
C ARG A 117 6.60 -5.93 -7.38
N CYS A 118 5.65 -6.63 -7.98
CA CYS A 118 5.84 -7.27 -9.28
C CYS A 118 6.04 -6.23 -10.38
N ALA A 119 7.06 -6.38 -11.22
CA ALA A 119 7.30 -5.44 -12.32
C ALA A 119 6.20 -5.46 -13.40
N THR A 120 5.53 -6.60 -13.62
CA THR A 120 4.46 -6.74 -14.64
C THR A 120 3.10 -6.22 -14.15
N CYS A 121 2.64 -6.67 -12.97
CA CYS A 121 1.29 -6.36 -12.48
C CYS A 121 1.23 -5.44 -11.26
N ARG A 122 2.40 -4.98 -10.74
CA ARG A 122 2.52 -4.11 -9.56
C ARG A 122 1.93 -4.64 -8.26
N LYS A 123 1.43 -5.89 -8.25
CA LYS A 123 0.98 -6.61 -7.03
C LYS A 123 2.13 -6.63 -6.01
N ARG A 124 1.83 -6.35 -4.74
CA ARG A 124 2.78 -6.43 -3.64
C ARG A 124 3.20 -7.89 -3.46
N VAL A 125 4.49 -8.17 -3.58
CA VAL A 125 5.06 -9.53 -3.48
C VAL A 125 5.74 -9.80 -2.15
N GLY A 126 6.03 -8.76 -1.36
CA GLY A 126 6.64 -8.93 -0.03
C GLY A 126 7.90 -9.81 -0.06
N LEU A 127 8.04 -10.70 0.92
CA LEU A 127 9.13 -11.68 1.01
C LEU A 127 9.04 -12.80 -0.06
N THR A 128 7.87 -13.04 -0.63
CA THR A 128 7.62 -14.12 -1.61
C THR A 128 7.86 -13.68 -3.06
N GLY A 129 8.53 -12.55 -3.28
CA GLY A 129 8.91 -12.07 -4.60
C GLY A 129 9.99 -12.94 -5.24
N PHE A 130 9.73 -13.38 -6.47
CA PHE A 130 10.71 -14.13 -7.25
C PHE A 130 11.57 -13.18 -8.08
N LYS A 131 12.89 -13.23 -7.88
CA LYS A 131 13.86 -12.51 -8.71
C LYS A 131 14.13 -13.32 -9.98
N CYS A 132 13.94 -12.71 -11.15
CA CYS A 132 14.37 -13.30 -12.42
C CYS A 132 15.86 -13.02 -12.66
N ARG A 133 16.50 -13.79 -13.56
CA ARG A 133 17.90 -13.57 -13.99
C ARG A 133 18.11 -12.20 -14.65
N CYS A 134 17.07 -11.57 -15.19
CA CYS A 134 17.11 -10.18 -15.65
C CYS A 134 17.12 -9.13 -14.52
N GLY A 135 17.11 -9.54 -13.24
CA GLY A 135 17.27 -8.65 -12.08
C GLY A 135 15.97 -8.05 -11.52
N VAL A 136 14.84 -8.20 -12.22
CA VAL A 136 13.52 -7.72 -11.75
C VAL A 136 12.77 -8.76 -10.91
N THR A 137 11.95 -8.25 -9.99
CA THR A 137 11.14 -9.06 -9.06
C THR A 137 9.70 -9.21 -9.57
N PHE A 138 9.17 -10.42 -9.50
CA PHE A 138 7.82 -10.78 -9.98
C PHE A 138 7.01 -11.57 -8.93
N CYS A 139 5.68 -11.61 -9.12
CA CYS A 139 4.79 -12.49 -8.36
C CYS A 139 4.78 -13.92 -8.94
N GLY A 140 4.17 -14.88 -8.25
CA GLY A 140 4.14 -16.29 -8.67
C GLY A 140 3.63 -16.52 -10.10
N THR A 141 2.67 -15.71 -10.57
CA THR A 141 2.13 -15.80 -11.94
C THR A 141 3.05 -15.22 -13.02
N HIS A 142 3.90 -14.25 -12.68
CA HIS A 142 4.81 -13.57 -13.62
C HIS A 142 6.28 -13.98 -13.45
N ARG A 143 6.54 -15.00 -12.62
CA ARG A 143 7.88 -15.53 -12.33
C ARG A 143 8.58 -16.05 -13.59
N TYR A 144 7.84 -16.66 -14.50
CA TYR A 144 8.42 -17.36 -15.64
C TYR A 144 8.81 -16.40 -16.78
N PRO A 145 9.94 -16.64 -17.49
CA PRO A 145 10.46 -15.77 -18.54
C PRO A 145 9.46 -15.41 -19.64
N GLU A 146 8.60 -16.35 -20.02
CA GLU A 146 7.58 -16.17 -21.04
C GLU A 146 6.44 -15.25 -20.59
N LYS A 147 6.20 -15.11 -19.28
CA LYS A 147 5.11 -14.30 -18.73
C LYS A 147 5.45 -12.82 -18.63
N HIS A 148 6.73 -12.47 -18.61
CA HIS A 148 7.19 -11.09 -18.54
C HIS A 148 8.06 -10.67 -19.73
N GLY A 149 8.18 -11.53 -20.76
CA GLY A 149 8.99 -11.25 -21.94
C GLY A 149 10.46 -11.01 -21.58
N CYS A 150 11.07 -11.94 -20.84
CA CYS A 150 12.44 -11.78 -20.36
C CYS A 150 13.42 -11.61 -21.53
N GLY A 151 14.11 -10.47 -21.59
CA GLY A 151 15.19 -10.21 -22.55
C GLY A 151 16.54 -10.84 -22.18
N PHE A 152 16.59 -11.64 -21.13
CA PHE A 152 17.82 -12.32 -20.72
C PHE A 152 18.07 -13.55 -21.60
N ASP A 153 19.29 -13.69 -22.11
CA ASP A 153 19.64 -14.78 -23.02
C ASP A 153 20.02 -16.06 -22.24
N PHE A 154 19.01 -16.85 -21.88
CA PHE A 154 19.19 -18.10 -21.13
C PHE A 154 20.00 -19.15 -21.89
N LYS A 155 20.02 -19.09 -23.22
CA LYS A 155 20.66 -20.11 -24.07
C LYS A 155 22.17 -20.00 -24.03
N SER A 156 22.71 -18.79 -24.19
CA SER A 156 24.15 -18.54 -24.16
C SER A 156 24.73 -18.85 -22.78
N VAL A 157 24.11 -18.31 -21.73
CA VAL A 157 24.53 -18.57 -20.34
C VAL A 157 24.41 -20.05 -19.97
N GLY A 158 23.35 -20.73 -20.39
CA GLY A 158 23.20 -22.16 -20.16
C GLY A 158 24.27 -23.00 -20.86
N ARG A 159 24.61 -22.67 -22.11
CA ARG A 159 25.68 -23.35 -22.86
C ARG A 159 27.03 -23.18 -22.18
N GLU A 160 27.37 -21.96 -21.77
CA GLU A 160 28.63 -21.67 -21.08
C GLU A 160 28.72 -22.41 -19.74
N GLU A 161 27.63 -22.43 -18.98
CA GLU A 161 27.57 -23.13 -17.69
C GLU A 161 27.75 -24.64 -17.85
N ILE A 162 27.11 -25.25 -18.87
CA ILE A 162 27.29 -26.67 -19.21
C ILE A 162 28.72 -26.94 -19.72
N ALA A 163 29.25 -26.10 -20.61
CA ALA A 163 30.60 -26.27 -21.15
C ALA A 163 31.67 -26.21 -20.06
N ARG A 164 31.48 -25.34 -19.07
CA ARG A 164 32.35 -25.23 -17.89
C ARG A 164 32.22 -26.43 -16.95
N ALA A 165 31.03 -27.02 -16.83
CA ALA A 165 30.78 -28.16 -15.95
C ALA A 165 31.19 -29.51 -16.58
N ASN A 166 31.17 -29.61 -17.92
CA ASN A 166 31.50 -30.85 -18.62
C ASN A 166 33.01 -31.16 -18.51
N PRO A 167 33.40 -32.29 -17.91
CA PRO A 167 34.79 -32.69 -17.87
C PRO A 167 35.30 -32.98 -19.28
N VAL A 168 36.53 -32.53 -19.56
CA VAL A 168 37.16 -32.72 -20.87
C VAL A 168 37.65 -34.16 -20.99
N ILE A 169 36.89 -35.01 -21.68
CA ILE A 169 37.30 -36.38 -21.99
C ILE A 169 38.20 -36.34 -23.24
N LYS A 170 39.52 -36.40 -23.03
CA LYS A 170 40.52 -36.59 -24.08
C LYS A 170 41.16 -37.96 -23.92
N ALA A 171 40.89 -38.88 -24.84
CA ALA A 171 41.60 -40.15 -24.91
C ALA A 171 42.95 -39.94 -25.61
N GLU A 172 43.98 -40.64 -25.13
CA GLU A 172 45.28 -40.67 -25.78
C GLU A 172 45.20 -41.42 -27.11
N LYS A 173 45.88 -40.89 -28.14
CA LYS A 173 45.91 -41.50 -29.46
C LYS A 173 46.77 -42.76 -29.39
N LEU A 174 46.16 -43.93 -29.60
CA LEU A 174 46.89 -45.21 -29.61
C LEU A 174 47.92 -45.23 -30.75
N GLU A 175 49.16 -45.59 -30.41
CA GLU A 175 50.22 -45.82 -31.39
C GLU A 175 50.00 -47.15 -32.11
N LYS A 176 50.28 -47.16 -33.41
CA LYS A 176 50.02 -48.30 -34.29
C LYS A 176 51.18 -49.29 -34.16
N ILE A 177 50.85 -50.54 -33.77
CA ILE A 177 51.77 -51.68 -33.70
C ILE A 177 51.99 -52.24 -35.11
#